data_AF-A0A966V8L0-F1
#
_entry.id   AF-A0A966V8L0-F1
#
_cell.length_a   1.000
_cell.length_b   1.000
_cell.length_c   1.000
_cell.angle_alpha   90.00
_cell.angle_beta   90.00
_cell.angle_gamma   90.00
#
_symmetry.space_group_name_H-M   'P 1'
#
loop_
_entity.id
_entity.type
_entity.pdbx_description
1 polymer ?
#
loop_
_entity_poly.entity_id
_entity_poly.type
_entity_poly.pdbx_seq_one_letter_code
_entity_poly.pdbx_strand_id
1 'polypeptide(L)'
;MKSILFWAGLTALAFQDFFKRKDAIEGHSIGKIYRISKDVDMIYNKFFKKGVQEIEKTGILTRDTFKEFSFDSSILKSAICKKAHQKNPVDIYVNHFYDFYRVGMNHYNPEEKRISIGIQYSAWNFALSECDGVINDAIYYLTDKNQFPLFKSEFMDYKIKGTIHHELAHWLDDSLYGGFLGKELNKMQVMASKKKRPTVKNVDVYASSIEIQALIHNIVQAKRIISQEEWDKLYFDDLMKFIPSVKVVYNRLPYNEQKLWLRKLRDRMFREGLLGKKMKYGW
;
A
#
# COMPACT_ATOMS: atom_id res chain seq x y z
N MET A 1 41.44 17.25 36.90
CA MET A 1 40.00 17.59 36.91
C MET A 1 39.80 18.76 35.95
N LYS A 2 38.84 18.66 35.01
CA LYS A 2 38.51 19.56 33.87
C LYS A 2 39.05 19.14 32.49
N SER A 3 38.22 18.46 31.71
CA SER A 3 37.85 18.82 30.31
C SER A 3 37.06 17.69 29.64
N ILE A 4 35.75 17.60 29.93
CA ILE A 4 34.80 16.78 29.16
C ILE A 4 33.58 17.64 28.85
N LEU A 5 33.75 18.71 28.07
CA LEU A 5 32.60 19.55 27.67
C LEU A 5 32.72 20.22 26.29
N PHE A 6 33.67 19.82 25.43
CA PHE A 6 33.82 20.46 24.11
C PHE A 6 33.50 19.55 22.90
N TRP A 7 33.05 18.31 23.12
CA TRP A 7 32.77 17.35 22.03
C TRP A 7 31.30 17.01 21.79
N ALA A 8 30.37 17.63 22.53
CA ALA A 8 28.93 17.41 22.36
C ALA A 8 28.24 18.44 21.43
N GLY A 9 28.92 19.56 21.10
CA GLY A 9 28.34 20.65 20.30
C GLY A 9 28.53 20.53 18.79
N LEU A 10 29.61 19.89 18.33
CA LEU A 10 29.93 19.82 16.89
C LEU A 10 29.20 18.70 16.13
N THR A 11 28.76 17.66 16.82
CA THR A 11 28.07 16.51 16.20
C THR A 11 26.59 16.77 15.95
N ALA A 12 25.92 17.61 16.76
CA ALA A 12 24.50 17.93 16.59
C ALA A 12 24.22 18.87 15.40
N LEU A 13 25.09 19.86 15.17
CA LEU A 13 25.00 20.80 14.04
C LEU A 13 25.36 20.13 12.71
N ALA A 14 26.38 19.25 12.69
CA ALA A 14 26.72 18.47 11.50
C ALA A 14 25.65 17.41 11.17
N PHE A 15 24.94 16.85 12.17
CA PHE A 15 23.81 15.95 11.94
C PHE A 15 22.59 16.67 11.37
N GLN A 16 22.24 17.85 11.88
CA GLN A 16 21.12 18.64 11.34
C GLN A 16 21.41 19.13 9.91
N ASP A 17 22.64 19.54 9.61
CA ASP A 17 23.02 19.94 8.25
C ASP A 17 23.15 18.74 7.30
N PHE A 18 23.50 17.56 7.80
CA PHE A 18 23.48 16.33 7.00
C PHE A 18 22.05 15.91 6.61
N PHE A 19 21.07 16.05 7.52
CA PHE A 19 19.66 15.83 7.19
C PHE A 19 19.10 16.91 6.25
N LYS A 20 19.43 18.20 6.46
CA LYS A 20 19.04 19.28 5.54
C LYS A 20 19.64 19.13 4.14
N ARG A 21 20.89 18.66 4.03
CA ARG A 21 21.54 18.41 2.71
C ARG A 21 21.01 17.14 2.04
N LYS A 22 20.58 16.13 2.79
CA LYS A 22 19.95 14.93 2.21
C LYS A 22 18.53 15.22 1.69
N ASP A 23 17.76 16.04 2.39
CA ASP A 23 16.47 16.55 1.92
C ASP A 23 16.62 17.46 0.68
N ALA A 24 17.77 18.12 0.52
CA ALA A 24 18.09 18.94 -0.66
C ALA A 24 18.55 18.12 -1.89
N ILE A 25 19.17 16.95 -1.69
CA ILE A 25 19.61 16.06 -2.79
C ILE A 25 18.47 15.11 -3.23
N GLU A 26 17.48 14.85 -2.36
CA GLU A 26 16.20 14.19 -2.67
C GLU A 26 15.06 15.22 -2.86
N GLY A 27 15.37 16.40 -3.42
CA GLY A 27 14.51 17.58 -3.50
C GLY A 27 13.27 17.49 -4.40
N HIS A 28 12.45 16.43 -4.28
CA HIS A 28 11.04 16.42 -4.66
C HIS A 28 10.27 15.82 -3.49
N SER A 29 9.09 16.35 -3.18
CA SER A 29 8.25 16.02 -2.01
C SER A 29 7.68 14.60 -1.97
N ILE A 30 8.48 13.59 -2.29
CA ILE A 30 8.26 12.15 -2.16
C ILE A 30 8.48 11.80 -0.69
N GLY A 31 7.56 12.23 0.18
CA GLY A 31 7.80 12.12 1.62
C GLY A 31 6.75 12.71 2.53
N LYS A 32 5.57 13.09 2.04
CA LYS A 32 4.42 13.38 2.90
C LYS A 32 3.33 12.36 2.63
N ILE A 33 2.83 11.74 3.68
CA ILE A 33 1.61 10.92 3.62
C ILE A 33 0.52 11.78 2.97
N TYR A 34 -0.01 11.30 1.84
CA TYR A 34 -1.13 11.95 1.20
C TYR A 34 -2.34 11.98 2.13
N ARG A 35 -2.84 13.19 2.41
CA ARG A 35 -4.03 13.39 3.23
C ARG A 35 -5.30 13.22 2.37
N ILE A 36 -5.54 11.98 1.94
CA ILE A 36 -6.64 11.61 1.04
C ILE A 36 -7.68 10.71 1.69
N SER A 37 -7.67 10.58 3.03
CA SER A 37 -8.60 9.70 3.74
C SER A 37 -10.06 9.97 3.41
N LYS A 38 -10.47 11.22 3.17
CA LYS A 38 -11.85 11.54 2.79
C LYS A 38 -12.26 10.97 1.42
N ASP A 39 -11.32 10.86 0.49
CA ASP A 39 -11.59 10.27 -0.83
C ASP A 39 -11.60 8.75 -0.73
N VAL A 40 -10.68 8.18 0.05
CA VAL A 40 -10.65 6.75 0.40
C VAL A 40 -11.97 6.33 1.06
N ASP A 41 -12.40 7.07 2.08
CA ASP A 41 -13.66 6.80 2.79
C ASP A 41 -14.87 7.00 1.87
N MET A 42 -14.84 7.99 0.98
CA MET A 42 -15.92 8.18 0.01
C MET A 42 -16.05 6.98 -0.93
N ILE A 43 -14.96 6.50 -1.53
CA ILE A 43 -14.97 5.33 -2.41
C ILE A 43 -15.42 4.10 -1.63
N TYR A 44 -14.85 3.84 -0.45
CA TYR A 44 -15.24 2.72 0.41
C TYR A 44 -16.73 2.77 0.76
N ASN A 45 -17.22 3.91 1.26
CA ASN A 45 -18.61 4.06 1.67
C ASN A 45 -19.59 3.89 0.52
N LYS A 46 -19.23 4.36 -0.68
CA LYS A 46 -20.10 4.32 -1.85
C LYS A 46 -20.17 2.94 -2.49
N PHE A 47 -19.06 2.20 -2.54
CA PHE A 47 -18.96 0.99 -3.37
C PHE A 47 -18.69 -0.31 -2.61
N PHE A 48 -18.20 -0.27 -1.38
CA PHE A 48 -17.78 -1.46 -0.64
C PHE A 48 -18.50 -1.68 0.68
N LYS A 49 -18.79 -0.59 1.41
CA LYS A 49 -19.31 -0.65 2.78
C LYS A 49 -20.53 -1.54 2.93
N LYS A 50 -21.51 -1.43 2.02
CA LYS A 50 -22.72 -2.25 2.07
C LYS A 50 -22.38 -3.75 1.98
N GLY A 51 -21.51 -4.14 1.05
CA GLY A 51 -21.11 -5.54 0.88
C GLY A 51 -20.33 -6.08 2.08
N VAL A 52 -19.42 -5.28 2.64
CA VAL A 52 -18.70 -5.64 3.87
C VAL A 52 -19.66 -5.86 5.03
N GLN A 53 -20.60 -4.93 5.25
CA GLN A 53 -21.60 -5.05 6.32
C GLN A 53 -22.53 -6.25 6.13
N GLU A 54 -22.85 -6.60 4.89
CA GLU A 54 -23.64 -7.78 4.58
C GLU A 54 -22.88 -9.06 4.97
N ILE A 55 -21.62 -9.18 4.56
CA ILE A 55 -20.75 -10.31 4.92
C ILE A 55 -20.57 -10.40 6.43
N GLU A 56 -20.35 -9.29 7.12
CA GLU A 56 -20.22 -9.27 8.59
C GLU A 56 -21.49 -9.74 9.28
N LYS A 57 -22.66 -9.42 8.72
CA LYS A 57 -23.96 -9.79 9.29
C LYS A 57 -24.33 -11.25 9.00
N THR A 58 -24.09 -11.72 7.78
CA THR A 58 -24.62 -13.01 7.31
C THR A 58 -23.56 -14.11 7.25
N GLY A 59 -22.28 -13.74 7.16
CA GLY A 59 -21.20 -14.66 6.82
C GLY A 59 -21.22 -15.12 5.35
N ILE A 60 -22.08 -14.53 4.51
CA ILE A 60 -22.34 -14.96 3.14
C ILE A 60 -21.90 -13.88 2.16
N LEU A 61 -21.08 -14.28 1.19
CA LEU A 61 -20.72 -13.53 0.00
C LEU A 61 -21.58 -14.02 -1.17
N THR A 62 -22.14 -13.11 -1.94
CA THR A 62 -22.84 -13.43 -3.18
C THR A 62 -22.18 -12.71 -4.36
N ARG A 63 -22.58 -13.07 -5.59
CA ARG A 63 -22.14 -12.37 -6.80
C ARG A 63 -22.55 -10.89 -6.81
N ASP A 64 -23.63 -10.54 -6.12
CA ASP A 64 -24.17 -9.18 -6.07
C ASP A 64 -23.63 -8.34 -4.89
N THR A 65 -22.85 -8.95 -3.99
CA THR A 65 -22.31 -8.27 -2.80
C THR A 65 -21.40 -7.10 -3.18
N PHE A 66 -20.64 -7.23 -4.27
CA PHE A 66 -19.74 -6.19 -4.76
C PHE A 66 -20.01 -5.91 -6.25
N LYS A 67 -20.82 -4.88 -6.51
CA LYS A 67 -21.19 -4.49 -7.88
C LYS A 67 -20.05 -3.74 -8.56
N GLU A 68 -20.01 -3.89 -9.88
CA GLU A 68 -19.09 -3.17 -10.77
C GLU A 68 -19.53 -1.72 -10.94
N PHE A 69 -18.56 -0.80 -10.88
CA PHE A 69 -18.78 0.62 -11.12
C PHE A 69 -17.55 1.26 -11.75
N SER A 70 -17.77 2.23 -12.64
CA SER A 70 -16.72 3.10 -13.13
C SER A 70 -17.08 4.57 -12.91
N PHE A 71 -16.07 5.42 -12.67
CA PHE A 71 -16.25 6.86 -12.55
C PHE A 71 -14.95 7.62 -12.78
N ASP A 72 -15.06 8.85 -13.25
CA ASP A 72 -13.90 9.73 -13.43
C ASP A 72 -13.38 10.32 -12.10
N SER A 73 -12.07 10.47 -12.02
CA SER A 73 -11.32 11.07 -10.90
C SER A 73 -11.75 12.47 -10.48
N SER A 74 -12.53 13.22 -11.28
CA SER A 74 -13.10 14.53 -10.90
C SER A 74 -13.99 14.47 -9.66
N ILE A 75 -14.58 13.30 -9.34
CA ILE A 75 -15.40 13.13 -8.15
C ILE A 75 -14.60 13.23 -6.84
N LEU A 76 -13.27 13.06 -6.90
CA LEU A 76 -12.40 13.10 -5.74
C LEU A 76 -12.33 14.52 -5.16
N LYS A 77 -12.46 14.62 -3.84
CA LYS A 77 -12.69 15.87 -3.11
C LYS A 77 -11.42 16.47 -2.54
N SER A 78 -10.35 15.70 -2.32
CA SER A 78 -9.11 16.26 -1.73
C SER A 78 -8.47 17.24 -2.69
N ALA A 79 -7.96 18.35 -2.14
CA ALA A 79 -7.30 19.39 -2.94
C ALA A 79 -6.17 18.80 -3.79
N ILE A 80 -5.45 17.82 -3.23
CA ILE A 80 -4.38 17.12 -3.95
C ILE A 80 -4.91 16.23 -5.09
N CYS A 81 -6.02 15.50 -4.89
CA CYS A 81 -6.66 14.72 -5.93
C CYS A 81 -7.24 15.61 -7.04
N LYS A 82 -7.85 16.74 -6.68
CA LYS A 82 -8.31 17.75 -7.66
C LYS A 82 -7.16 18.28 -8.50
N LYS A 83 -6.03 18.59 -7.87
CA LYS A 83 -4.81 19.04 -8.57
C LYS A 83 -4.24 17.94 -9.48
N ALA A 84 -4.25 16.69 -9.03
CA ALA A 84 -3.81 15.56 -9.84
C ALA A 84 -4.73 15.34 -11.05
N HIS A 85 -6.06 15.36 -10.85
CA HIS A 85 -7.05 15.26 -11.91
C HIS A 85 -6.87 16.34 -12.99
N GLN A 86 -6.62 17.59 -12.59
CA GLN A 86 -6.33 18.67 -13.55
C GLN A 86 -5.11 18.41 -14.44
N LYS A 87 -4.13 17.63 -13.98
CA LYS A 87 -2.92 17.30 -14.72
C LYS A 87 -3.04 15.99 -15.50
N ASN A 88 -3.65 14.99 -14.90
CA ASN A 88 -3.73 13.63 -15.40
C ASN A 88 -5.07 13.01 -14.93
N PRO A 89 -6.16 13.32 -15.63
CA PRO A 89 -7.46 12.74 -15.33
C PRO A 89 -7.44 11.24 -15.65
N VAL A 90 -8.01 10.45 -14.73
CA VAL A 90 -8.10 8.98 -14.84
C VAL A 90 -9.51 8.48 -14.55
N ASP A 91 -9.86 7.35 -15.17
CA ASP A 91 -11.04 6.58 -14.84
C ASP A 91 -10.74 5.56 -13.74
N ILE A 92 -11.65 5.46 -12.76
CA ILE A 92 -11.54 4.55 -11.63
C ILE A 92 -12.58 3.46 -11.79
N TYR A 93 -12.10 2.22 -11.90
CA TYR A 93 -12.89 1.01 -12.07
C TYR A 93 -12.92 0.24 -10.75
N VAL A 94 -14.12 -0.02 -10.26
CA VAL A 94 -14.37 -0.65 -8.97
C VAL A 94 -15.04 -2.01 -9.17
N ASN A 95 -14.42 -3.07 -8.64
CA ASN A 95 -14.89 -4.47 -8.68
C ASN A 95 -15.07 -5.07 -10.07
N HIS A 96 -14.43 -4.53 -11.10
CA HIS A 96 -14.45 -5.08 -12.47
C HIS A 96 -13.66 -6.39 -12.56
N PHE A 97 -14.22 -7.50 -12.09
CA PHE A 97 -13.49 -8.76 -11.90
C PHE A 97 -13.02 -9.38 -13.23
N TYR A 98 -13.84 -9.27 -14.27
CA TYR A 98 -13.62 -9.95 -15.55
C TYR A 98 -12.68 -9.19 -16.49
N ASP A 99 -12.55 -7.87 -16.30
CA ASP A 99 -11.70 -7.02 -17.14
C ASP A 99 -10.20 -7.19 -16.80
N PHE A 100 -9.86 -7.71 -15.61
CA PHE A 100 -8.49 -7.62 -15.06
C PHE A 100 -7.82 -8.94 -14.70
N TYR A 101 -8.33 -10.08 -15.18
CA TYR A 101 -7.79 -11.41 -14.84
C TYR A 101 -6.29 -11.59 -15.18
N ARG A 102 -5.74 -10.80 -16.12
CA ARG A 102 -4.34 -10.89 -16.56
C ARG A 102 -3.37 -9.95 -15.84
N VAL A 103 -3.85 -8.81 -15.33
CA VAL A 103 -2.99 -7.70 -14.86
C VAL A 103 -3.03 -7.56 -13.32
N GLY A 104 -3.95 -8.27 -12.67
CA GLY A 104 -4.24 -8.14 -11.24
C GLY A 104 -5.33 -7.10 -11.01
N MET A 105 -6.17 -7.31 -10.00
CA MET A 105 -7.36 -6.48 -9.78
C MET A 105 -7.07 -5.06 -9.28
N ASN A 106 -5.99 -4.90 -8.53
CA ASN A 106 -5.64 -3.66 -7.87
C ASN A 106 -4.37 -3.12 -8.51
N HIS A 107 -4.50 -2.05 -9.29
CA HIS A 107 -3.38 -1.40 -9.94
C HIS A 107 -3.76 -0.02 -10.48
N TYR A 108 -2.78 0.87 -10.51
CA TYR A 108 -2.79 2.08 -11.33
C TYR A 108 -2.05 1.80 -12.66
N ASN A 109 -2.73 2.06 -13.78
CA ASN A 109 -2.15 2.02 -15.13
C ASN A 109 -2.08 3.45 -15.72
N PRO A 110 -0.88 4.06 -15.81
CA PRO A 110 -0.71 5.40 -16.36
C PRO A 110 -0.92 5.48 -17.88
N GLU A 111 -0.69 4.39 -18.63
CA GLU A 111 -0.87 4.39 -20.09
C GLU A 111 -2.34 4.43 -20.47
N GLU A 112 -3.15 3.62 -19.78
CA GLU A 112 -4.60 3.56 -19.95
C GLU A 112 -5.33 4.66 -19.18
N LYS A 113 -4.62 5.48 -18.41
CA LYS A 113 -5.19 6.49 -17.49
C LYS A 113 -6.28 5.89 -16.60
N ARG A 114 -5.93 4.79 -15.94
CA ARG A 114 -6.88 3.92 -15.26
C ARG A 114 -6.39 3.61 -13.85
N ILE A 115 -7.32 3.56 -12.90
CA ILE A 115 -7.13 2.94 -11.60
C ILE A 115 -8.14 1.81 -11.47
N SER A 116 -7.66 0.60 -11.21
CA SER A 116 -8.50 -0.56 -10.91
C SER A 116 -8.41 -0.87 -9.42
N ILE A 117 -9.56 -0.96 -8.75
CA ILE A 117 -9.68 -1.27 -7.33
C ILE A 117 -10.79 -2.30 -7.13
N GLY A 118 -10.53 -3.33 -6.34
CA GLY A 118 -11.55 -4.28 -5.91
C GLY A 118 -11.05 -5.18 -4.79
N ILE A 119 -11.96 -5.99 -4.26
CA ILE A 119 -11.58 -7.11 -3.40
C ILE A 119 -10.79 -8.13 -4.21
N GLN A 120 -9.93 -8.92 -3.58
CA GLN A 120 -9.07 -9.83 -4.32
C GLN A 120 -9.87 -10.94 -5.03
N TYR A 121 -9.76 -11.03 -6.37
CA TYR A 121 -10.51 -12.00 -7.20
C TYR A 121 -10.36 -13.43 -6.71
N SER A 122 -9.13 -13.83 -6.34
CA SER A 122 -8.89 -15.19 -5.88
C SER A 122 -9.66 -15.53 -4.60
N ALA A 123 -9.79 -14.58 -3.67
CA ALA A 123 -10.56 -14.77 -2.44
C ALA A 123 -12.06 -14.79 -2.75
N TRP A 124 -12.54 -13.86 -3.58
CA TRP A 124 -13.93 -13.81 -4.03
C TRP A 124 -14.35 -15.07 -4.77
N ASN A 125 -13.56 -15.48 -5.76
CA ASN A 125 -13.83 -16.65 -6.58
C ASN A 125 -13.79 -17.92 -5.75
N PHE A 126 -12.77 -18.11 -4.90
CA PHE A 126 -12.67 -19.28 -4.02
C PHE A 126 -13.90 -19.40 -3.10
N ALA A 127 -14.30 -18.30 -2.45
CA ALA A 127 -15.48 -18.29 -1.59
C ALA A 127 -16.74 -18.71 -2.35
N LEU A 128 -16.94 -18.18 -3.56
CA LEU A 128 -18.15 -18.45 -4.35
C LEU A 128 -18.14 -19.81 -5.06
N SER A 129 -17.00 -20.27 -5.58
CA SER A 129 -16.93 -21.50 -6.38
C SER A 129 -16.80 -22.74 -5.52
N GLU A 130 -16.06 -22.67 -4.42
CA GLU A 130 -15.73 -23.84 -3.60
C GLU A 130 -16.60 -23.95 -2.34
N CYS A 131 -17.26 -22.87 -1.94
CA CYS A 131 -17.92 -22.78 -0.62
C CYS A 131 -19.30 -22.13 -0.68
N ASP A 132 -19.91 -22.03 -1.86
CA ASP A 132 -21.24 -21.42 -2.08
C ASP A 132 -21.42 -20.03 -1.43
N GLY A 133 -20.31 -19.28 -1.32
CA GLY A 133 -20.27 -17.96 -0.71
C GLY A 133 -20.15 -17.94 0.81
N VAL A 134 -20.16 -19.07 1.50
CA VAL A 134 -20.05 -19.14 2.96
C VAL A 134 -18.60 -18.90 3.39
N ILE A 135 -18.34 -17.74 4.01
CA ILE A 135 -16.98 -17.30 4.35
C ILE A 135 -16.31 -18.23 5.38
N ASN A 136 -17.06 -18.74 6.34
CA ASN A 136 -16.51 -19.65 7.36
C ASN A 136 -16.12 -21.00 6.77
N ASP A 137 -16.87 -21.49 5.79
CA ASP A 137 -16.54 -22.73 5.08
C ASP A 137 -15.28 -22.52 4.27
N ALA A 138 -15.16 -21.40 3.55
CA ALA A 138 -13.93 -21.03 2.85
C ALA A 138 -12.72 -21.01 3.79
N ILE A 139 -12.86 -20.46 5.00
CA ILE A 139 -11.78 -20.51 6.01
C ILE A 139 -11.45 -21.95 6.41
N TYR A 140 -12.46 -22.81 6.61
CA TYR A 140 -12.27 -24.21 6.97
C TYR A 140 -11.56 -25.01 5.87
N TYR A 141 -11.86 -24.73 4.59
CA TYR A 141 -11.25 -25.41 3.44
C TYR A 141 -9.81 -24.98 3.15
N LEU A 142 -9.34 -23.86 3.70
CA LEU A 142 -7.94 -23.49 3.60
C LEU A 142 -7.07 -24.48 4.40
N THR A 143 -6.08 -25.08 3.73
CA THR A 143 -5.18 -26.06 4.36
C THR A 143 -4.11 -25.41 5.23
N ASP A 144 -3.67 -24.20 4.86
CA ASP A 144 -2.70 -23.42 5.61
C ASP A 144 -3.40 -22.44 6.56
N LYS A 145 -3.33 -22.73 7.87
CA LYS A 145 -3.91 -21.88 8.93
C LYS A 145 -3.38 -20.44 8.92
N ASN A 146 -2.20 -20.19 8.34
CA ASN A 146 -1.67 -18.84 8.20
C ASN A 146 -2.43 -18.01 7.15
N GLN A 147 -3.17 -18.65 6.24
CA GLN A 147 -3.98 -17.98 5.23
C GLN A 147 -5.34 -17.52 5.76
N PHE A 148 -5.80 -18.06 6.90
CA PHE A 148 -7.12 -17.73 7.46
C PHE A 148 -7.29 -16.23 7.74
N PRO A 149 -6.38 -15.57 8.50
CA PRO A 149 -6.50 -14.14 8.74
C PRO A 149 -6.34 -13.32 7.45
N LEU A 150 -5.52 -13.79 6.51
CA LEU A 150 -5.30 -13.11 5.23
C LEU A 150 -6.57 -13.12 4.39
N PHE A 151 -7.16 -14.29 4.20
CA PHE A 151 -8.40 -14.47 3.48
C PHE A 151 -9.54 -13.66 4.09
N LYS A 152 -9.73 -13.77 5.41
CA LYS A 152 -10.76 -13.00 6.12
C LYS A 152 -10.55 -11.49 5.94
N SER A 153 -9.30 -11.02 5.98
CA SER A 153 -8.99 -9.60 5.83
C SER A 153 -9.37 -9.01 4.48
N GLU A 154 -9.41 -9.81 3.41
CA GLU A 154 -9.79 -9.33 2.07
C GLU A 154 -11.21 -8.76 2.02
N PHE A 155 -12.06 -9.13 2.98
CA PHE A 155 -13.43 -8.64 3.11
C PHE A 155 -13.60 -7.60 4.23
N MET A 156 -12.50 -7.10 4.81
CA MET A 156 -12.53 -6.13 5.91
C MET A 156 -12.29 -4.70 5.43
N ASP A 157 -12.84 -3.74 6.18
CA ASP A 157 -12.83 -2.32 5.84
C ASP A 157 -11.42 -1.75 5.64
N TYR A 158 -10.51 -2.01 6.58
CA TYR A 158 -9.17 -1.45 6.61
C TYR A 158 -8.33 -1.92 5.43
N LYS A 159 -8.54 -3.15 4.97
CA LYS A 159 -7.81 -3.75 3.86
C LYS A 159 -8.25 -3.11 2.55
N ILE A 160 -9.55 -3.02 2.31
CA ILE A 160 -10.11 -2.35 1.11
C ILE A 160 -9.70 -0.88 1.08
N LYS A 161 -9.78 -0.18 2.21
CA LYS A 161 -9.31 1.21 2.33
C LYS A 161 -7.82 1.35 2.08
N GLY A 162 -7.01 0.40 2.57
CA GLY A 162 -5.58 0.31 2.27
C GLY A 162 -5.33 0.22 0.77
N THR A 163 -6.02 -0.69 0.08
CA THR A 163 -5.95 -0.85 -1.38
C THR A 163 -6.35 0.43 -2.12
N ILE A 164 -7.49 1.03 -1.81
CA ILE A 164 -7.92 2.31 -2.42
C ILE A 164 -6.83 3.37 -2.24
N HIS A 165 -6.28 3.47 -1.03
CA HIS A 165 -5.25 4.43 -0.72
C HIS A 165 -3.95 4.16 -1.51
N HIS A 166 -3.54 2.91 -1.60
CA HIS A 166 -2.34 2.48 -2.31
C HIS A 166 -2.41 2.91 -3.78
N GLU A 167 -3.50 2.59 -4.48
CA GLU A 167 -3.64 2.93 -5.90
C GLU A 167 -3.78 4.44 -6.14
N LEU A 168 -4.51 5.15 -5.29
CA LEU A 168 -4.57 6.61 -5.36
C LEU A 168 -3.21 7.25 -5.12
N ALA A 169 -2.38 6.70 -4.22
CA ALA A 169 -1.04 7.22 -3.99
C ALA A 169 -0.15 7.07 -5.23
N HIS A 170 -0.22 5.94 -5.93
CA HIS A 170 0.48 5.75 -7.20
C HIS A 170 0.04 6.76 -8.26
N TRP A 171 -1.26 6.96 -8.44
CA TRP A 171 -1.77 7.97 -9.37
C TRP A 171 -1.33 9.39 -9.00
N LEU A 172 -1.37 9.75 -7.72
CA LEU A 172 -0.92 11.06 -7.24
C LEU A 172 0.56 11.28 -7.50
N ASP A 173 1.41 10.29 -7.21
CA ASP A 173 2.85 10.38 -7.45
C ASP A 173 3.14 10.58 -8.95
N ASP A 174 2.48 9.82 -9.81
CA ASP A 174 2.63 9.93 -11.27
C ASP A 174 2.16 11.29 -11.79
N SER A 175 0.99 11.74 -11.34
CA SER A 175 0.36 12.99 -11.79
C SER A 175 1.08 14.25 -11.30
N LEU A 176 1.62 14.23 -10.08
CA LEU A 176 2.18 15.41 -9.44
C LEU A 176 3.69 15.51 -9.60
N TYR A 177 4.40 14.38 -9.78
CA TYR A 177 5.86 14.34 -9.80
C TYR A 177 6.45 13.76 -11.10
N GLY A 178 5.71 13.87 -12.20
CA GLY A 178 6.30 13.88 -13.55
C GLY A 178 6.28 12.56 -14.31
N GLY A 179 5.22 11.76 -14.15
CA GLY A 179 4.99 10.58 -14.99
C GLY A 179 5.99 9.46 -14.75
N PHE A 180 6.56 9.37 -13.53
CA PHE A 180 7.63 8.44 -13.22
C PHE A 180 7.17 6.99 -13.39
N LEU A 181 5.93 6.65 -13.01
CA LEU A 181 5.41 5.30 -13.18
C LEU A 181 5.17 4.98 -14.66
N GLY A 182 4.65 5.92 -15.46
CA GLY A 182 4.45 5.71 -16.90
C GLY A 182 5.76 5.51 -17.68
N LYS A 183 6.80 6.28 -17.34
CA LYS A 183 8.14 6.12 -17.95
C LYS A 183 8.83 4.84 -17.51
N GLU A 184 8.57 4.38 -16.29
CA GLU A 184 9.20 3.16 -15.77
C GLU A 184 8.45 1.91 -16.22
N LEU A 185 7.11 1.88 -16.26
CA LEU A 185 6.33 0.76 -16.81
C LEU A 185 6.67 0.46 -18.28
N ASN A 186 6.84 1.50 -19.11
CA ASN A 186 7.37 1.35 -20.47
C ASN A 186 8.75 0.66 -20.47
N LYS A 187 9.65 1.05 -19.56
CA LYS A 187 10.94 0.37 -19.40
C LYS A 187 10.78 -1.06 -18.85
N MET A 188 9.79 -1.33 -18.00
CA MET A 188 9.53 -2.68 -17.47
C MET A 188 9.02 -3.63 -18.55
N GLN A 189 8.13 -3.21 -19.45
CA GLN A 189 7.73 -4.02 -20.61
C GLN A 189 8.92 -4.33 -21.52
N VAL A 190 9.78 -3.34 -21.78
CA VAL A 190 11.02 -3.51 -22.55
C VAL A 190 12.06 -4.39 -21.82
N MET A 191 12.08 -4.41 -20.49
CA MET A 191 12.98 -5.26 -19.70
C MET A 191 12.44 -6.68 -19.47
N ALA A 192 11.12 -6.85 -19.37
CA ALA A 192 10.44 -8.14 -19.24
C ALA A 192 10.61 -8.98 -20.50
N SER A 193 10.51 -8.37 -21.69
CA SER A 193 10.88 -9.01 -22.96
C SER A 193 12.35 -9.44 -23.03
N LYS A 194 13.22 -8.88 -22.17
CA LYS A 194 14.64 -9.24 -22.02
C LYS A 194 14.96 -10.10 -20.79
N LYS A 195 13.95 -10.62 -20.07
CA LYS A 195 14.11 -11.37 -18.80
C LYS A 195 14.93 -10.64 -17.71
N LYS A 196 14.96 -9.31 -17.72
CA LYS A 196 15.64 -8.52 -16.68
C LYS A 196 14.64 -7.99 -15.65
N ARG A 197 15.05 -7.92 -14.38
CA ARG A 197 14.20 -7.37 -13.31
C ARG A 197 13.92 -5.89 -13.58
N PRO A 198 12.68 -5.43 -13.34
CA PRO A 198 12.35 -4.02 -13.50
C PRO A 198 13.05 -3.20 -12.42
N THR A 199 13.84 -2.22 -12.83
CA THR A 199 14.56 -1.33 -11.91
C THR A 199 14.23 0.13 -12.21
N VAL A 200 14.07 0.90 -11.14
CA VAL A 200 13.88 2.35 -11.05
C VAL A 200 15.21 2.96 -10.61
N LYS A 201 15.88 3.70 -11.49
CA LYS A 201 17.23 4.27 -11.21
C LYS A 201 18.22 3.22 -10.65
N ASN A 202 18.23 2.01 -11.21
CA ASN A 202 19.03 0.86 -10.75
C ASN A 202 18.64 0.27 -9.38
N VAL A 203 17.48 0.62 -8.85
CA VAL A 203 16.90 0.04 -7.63
C VAL A 203 15.66 -0.76 -8.05
N ASP A 204 15.44 -1.95 -7.50
CA ASP A 204 14.21 -2.70 -7.77
C ASP A 204 12.96 -1.81 -7.49
N VAL A 205 11.94 -1.87 -8.35
CA VAL A 205 10.69 -1.11 -8.21
C VAL A 205 10.05 -1.34 -6.84
N TYR A 206 10.12 -2.59 -6.36
CA TYR A 206 9.65 -2.99 -5.05
C TYR A 206 10.44 -2.31 -3.91
N ALA A 207 11.67 -1.87 -4.18
CA ALA A 207 12.52 -1.14 -3.26
C ALA A 207 12.45 0.41 -3.43
N SER A 208 11.58 0.90 -4.31
CA SER A 208 11.42 2.32 -4.58
C SER A 208 10.75 3.07 -3.41
N SER A 209 11.00 4.37 -3.32
CA SER A 209 10.34 5.24 -2.34
C SER A 209 8.83 5.33 -2.54
N ILE A 210 8.36 5.15 -3.77
CA ILE A 210 6.94 5.13 -4.15
C ILE A 210 6.25 3.92 -3.53
N GLU A 211 6.83 2.73 -3.69
CA GLU A 211 6.28 1.50 -3.08
C GLU A 211 6.27 1.60 -1.55
N ILE A 212 7.36 2.10 -0.96
CA ILE A 212 7.44 2.34 0.48
C ILE A 212 6.34 3.32 0.94
N GLN A 213 6.08 4.38 0.19
CA GLN A 213 5.02 5.34 0.51
C GLN A 213 3.64 4.67 0.48
N ALA A 214 3.36 3.87 -0.55
CA ALA A 214 2.11 3.14 -0.68
C ALA A 214 1.93 2.11 0.47
N LEU A 215 2.99 1.41 0.88
CA LEU A 215 2.98 0.49 2.02
C LEU A 215 2.77 1.20 3.37
N ILE A 216 3.33 2.40 3.54
CA ILE A 216 3.11 3.20 4.76
C ILE A 216 1.63 3.52 4.93
N HIS A 217 0.90 3.73 3.84
CA HIS A 217 -0.54 3.96 3.93
C HIS A 217 -1.29 2.72 4.42
N ASN A 218 -0.89 1.51 4.02
CA ASN A 218 -1.45 0.27 4.56
C ASN A 218 -1.14 0.14 6.06
N ILE A 219 0.09 0.47 6.48
CA ILE A 219 0.50 0.48 7.89
C ILE A 219 -0.32 1.47 8.72
N VAL A 220 -0.62 2.66 8.17
CA VAL A 220 -1.47 3.66 8.84
C VAL A 220 -2.88 3.12 9.08
N GLN A 221 -3.49 2.45 8.09
CA GLN A 221 -4.82 1.86 8.27
C GLN A 221 -4.80 0.72 9.28
N ALA A 222 -3.80 -0.16 9.21
CA ALA A 222 -3.59 -1.24 10.16
C ALA A 222 -3.46 -0.73 11.61
N LYS A 223 -2.68 0.34 11.83
CA LYS A 223 -2.48 0.92 13.17
C LYS A 223 -3.78 1.47 13.77
N ARG A 224 -4.73 1.94 12.94
CA ARG A 224 -6.00 2.54 13.42
C ARG A 224 -6.96 1.52 14.02
N ILE A 225 -6.83 0.25 13.66
CA ILE A 225 -7.75 -0.82 14.09
C ILE A 225 -7.19 -1.67 15.22
N ILE A 226 -5.89 -1.59 15.49
CA ILE A 226 -5.23 -2.30 16.60
C ILE A 226 -5.05 -1.34 17.77
N SER A 227 -5.23 -1.80 19.01
CA SER A 227 -4.95 -0.98 20.18
C SER A 227 -3.48 -0.58 20.24
N GLN A 228 -3.17 0.58 20.83
CA GLN A 228 -1.77 1.02 20.96
C GLN A 228 -0.91 0.01 21.76
N GLU A 229 -1.52 -0.69 22.72
CA GLU A 229 -0.85 -1.72 23.51
C GLU A 229 -0.48 -2.94 22.66
N GLU A 230 -1.41 -3.46 21.85
CA GLU A 230 -1.14 -4.57 20.93
C GLU A 230 -0.13 -4.16 19.85
N TRP A 231 -0.27 -2.96 19.29
CA TRP A 231 0.67 -2.41 18.30
C TRP A 231 2.11 -2.36 18.83
N ASP A 232 2.28 -1.96 20.10
CA ASP A 232 3.58 -1.90 20.76
C ASP A 232 4.20 -3.29 21.01
N LYS A 233 3.39 -4.35 21.04
CA LYS A 233 3.82 -5.74 21.23
C LYS A 233 4.25 -6.44 19.93
N LEU A 234 3.93 -5.88 18.76
CA LEU A 234 4.27 -6.48 17.48
C LEU A 234 5.78 -6.37 17.18
N TYR A 235 6.37 -7.47 16.71
CA TYR A 235 7.65 -7.44 16.00
C TYR A 235 7.42 -7.13 14.51
N PHE A 236 8.50 -6.85 13.79
CA PHE A 236 8.39 -6.57 12.36
C PHE A 236 7.87 -7.77 11.56
N ASP A 237 8.22 -9.00 11.96
CA ASP A 237 7.68 -10.22 11.37
C ASP A 237 6.16 -10.36 11.59
N ASP A 238 5.65 -9.90 12.73
CA ASP A 238 4.21 -9.89 13.00
C ASP A 238 3.51 -8.85 12.13
N LEU A 239 4.13 -7.68 11.93
CA LEU A 239 3.64 -6.67 10.99
C LEU A 239 3.54 -7.23 9.57
N MET A 240 4.53 -8.01 9.12
CA MET A 240 4.51 -8.64 7.79
C MET A 240 3.43 -9.72 7.66
N LYS A 241 3.08 -10.43 8.74
CA LYS A 241 1.92 -11.34 8.75
C LYS A 241 0.62 -10.58 8.70
N PHE A 242 0.53 -9.47 9.43
CA PHE A 242 -0.67 -8.65 9.51
C PHE A 242 -0.95 -7.86 8.23
N ILE A 243 0.11 -7.41 7.55
CA ILE A 243 0.05 -6.60 6.34
C ILE A 243 0.74 -7.36 5.20
N PRO A 244 0.04 -8.31 4.55
CA PRO A 244 0.64 -9.19 3.54
C PRO A 244 1.31 -8.45 2.38
N SER A 245 0.89 -7.23 2.03
CA SER A 245 1.56 -6.44 1.00
C SER A 245 3.02 -6.13 1.37
N VAL A 246 3.31 -5.88 2.66
CA VAL A 246 4.69 -5.67 3.15
C VAL A 246 5.51 -6.93 2.95
N LYS A 247 4.94 -8.11 3.28
CA LYS A 247 5.60 -9.41 3.08
C LYS A 247 5.85 -9.73 1.61
N VAL A 248 4.89 -9.47 0.73
CA VAL A 248 5.02 -9.70 -0.72
C VAL A 248 6.18 -8.88 -1.29
N VAL A 249 6.24 -7.60 -0.97
CA VAL A 249 7.32 -6.72 -1.42
C VAL A 249 8.66 -7.18 -0.86
N TYR A 250 8.75 -7.49 0.43
CA TYR A 250 9.95 -8.02 1.06
C TYR A 250 10.47 -9.29 0.37
N ASN A 251 9.59 -10.26 0.12
CA ASN A 251 9.95 -11.55 -0.48
C ASN A 251 10.36 -11.46 -1.97
N ARG A 252 9.94 -10.41 -2.67
CA ARG A 252 10.33 -10.17 -4.08
C ARG A 252 11.75 -9.59 -4.20
N LEU A 253 12.24 -8.94 -3.14
CA LEU A 253 13.56 -8.33 -3.13
C LEU A 253 14.66 -9.38 -2.94
N PRO A 254 15.82 -9.24 -3.61
CA PRO A 254 16.97 -10.08 -3.32
C PRO A 254 17.51 -9.78 -1.90
N TYR A 255 18.17 -10.77 -1.28
CA TYR A 255 18.55 -10.74 0.13
C TYR A 255 19.36 -9.49 0.54
N ASN A 256 20.27 -9.03 -0.31
CA ASN A 256 21.06 -7.82 -0.09
C ASN A 256 20.21 -6.53 -0.11
N GLU A 257 19.11 -6.50 -0.87
CA GLU A 257 18.19 -5.37 -0.95
C GLU A 257 17.14 -5.38 0.16
N GLN A 258 16.74 -6.55 0.65
CA GLN A 258 15.79 -6.71 1.75
C GLN A 258 16.20 -5.88 2.98
N LYS A 259 17.47 -5.95 3.39
CA LYS A 259 17.99 -5.20 4.54
C LYS A 259 17.94 -3.68 4.32
N LEU A 260 18.28 -3.22 3.11
CA LEU A 260 18.24 -1.80 2.77
C LEU A 260 16.80 -1.28 2.73
N TRP A 261 15.90 -2.04 2.12
CA TRP A 261 14.49 -1.72 2.04
C TRP A 261 13.84 -1.68 3.42
N LEU A 262 14.10 -2.69 4.26
CA LEU A 262 13.61 -2.75 5.62
C LEU A 262 14.04 -1.52 6.42
N ARG A 263 15.31 -1.12 6.28
CA ARG A 263 15.81 0.12 6.88
C ARG A 263 15.05 1.35 6.39
N LYS A 264 14.84 1.50 5.08
CA LYS A 264 14.11 2.65 4.50
C LYS A 264 12.65 2.70 4.99
N LEU A 265 11.96 1.56 4.99
CA LEU A 265 10.59 1.43 5.46
C LEU A 265 10.49 1.79 6.95
N ARG A 266 11.40 1.27 7.78
CA ARG A 266 11.47 1.61 9.21
C ARG A 266 11.74 3.08 9.44
N ASP A 267 12.73 3.66 8.79
CA ASP A 267 13.06 5.07 8.95
C ASP A 267 11.87 5.94 8.56
N ARG A 268 11.09 5.51 7.57
CA ARG A 268 9.82 6.14 7.18
C ARG A 268 8.74 5.96 8.25
N MET A 269 8.53 4.76 8.77
CA MET A 269 7.60 4.50 9.87
C MET A 269 7.95 5.32 11.12
N PHE A 270 9.24 5.49 11.43
CA PHE A 270 9.70 6.31 12.55
C PHE A 270 9.29 7.78 12.37
N ARG A 271 9.58 8.36 11.20
CA ARG A 271 9.20 9.76 10.89
C ARG A 271 7.69 10.01 11.01
N GLU A 272 6.89 9.00 10.70
CA GLU A 272 5.42 9.08 10.72
C GLU A 272 4.81 8.62 12.06
N GLY A 273 5.62 8.29 13.08
CA GLY A 273 5.13 7.84 14.39
C GLY A 273 4.43 6.47 14.36
N LEU A 274 4.80 5.60 13.42
CA LEU A 274 4.17 4.29 13.20
C LEU A 274 4.92 3.13 13.84
N LEU A 275 6.14 3.31 14.35
CA LEU A 275 6.88 2.22 15.00
C LEU A 275 6.33 1.90 16.39
N GLY A 276 5.89 0.65 16.58
CA GLY A 276 5.62 0.08 17.91
C GLY A 276 6.90 -0.11 18.72
N LYS A 277 6.79 -0.26 20.05
CA LYS A 277 7.93 -0.43 20.95
C LYS A 277 8.84 -1.61 20.56
N LYS A 278 8.29 -2.80 20.32
CA LYS A 278 9.07 -3.99 19.96
C LYS A 278 9.61 -3.98 18.53
N MET A 279 8.97 -3.25 17.60
CA MET A 279 9.50 -3.04 16.24
C MET A 279 10.83 -2.27 16.20
N LYS A 280 11.25 -1.67 17.32
CA LYS A 280 12.55 -1.01 17.45
C LYS A 280 13.68 -2.00 17.79
N TYR A 281 13.36 -3.20 18.25
CA TYR A 281 14.29 -4.17 18.81
C TYR A 281 13.99 -5.58 18.27
N GLY A 282 14.70 -5.98 17.22
CA GLY A 282 14.57 -7.29 16.57
C GLY A 282 14.90 -7.17 15.09
N TRP A 283 16.04 -7.73 14.68
CA TRP A 283 16.51 -7.76 13.30
C TRP A 283 17.19 -9.10 13.04
#